data_AF-A0A3C0P2E4-F1
#
_entry.id   AF-A0A3C0P2E4-F1
#
_cell.length_a   1.000
_cell.length_b   1.000
_cell.length_c   1.000
_cell.angle_alpha   90.00
_cell.angle_beta   90.00
_cell.angle_gamma   90.00
#
_symmetry.space_group_name_H-M   'P 1'
#
loop_
_entity.id
_entity.type
_entity.pdbx_description
1 polymer ?
#
loop_
_entity_poly.entity_id
_entity_poly.type
_entity_poly.pdbx_seq_one_letter_code
_entity_poly.pdbx_strand_id
1 'polypeptide(L)'
;MKNRKINRNHGGHYKVIYYYSCRYHRKAEGRTCSFRHTYNQEKLDGAVLEIIGQITSTKEFREAFAKAVGSKKGVDEIEAELKSLRKSLHNEEHKKYKLGEDLDHLDVLSDDYETEYEGITARIDETYDRIYELQEQIDKKRERLTALRNGVDSTDNVRLILDNFDRLFRSMTYEERREMCRLFIQRIDVFPEEQEDGRILRQIVFKIPVYYNLPMREERTIRMMRKHGRLHGRNGSEPGRDG
;
A
#
# COMPACT_ATOMS: atom_id res chain seq x y z
N MET A 1 -1.52 -33.36 -14.68
CA MET A 1 -2.35 -33.68 -15.87
C MET A 1 -3.53 -32.71 -15.94
N LYS A 2 -3.66 -31.89 -16.99
CA LYS A 2 -4.79 -30.95 -17.15
C LYS A 2 -6.01 -31.71 -17.70
N ASN A 3 -7.10 -31.80 -16.91
CA ASN A 3 -8.41 -32.32 -17.32
C ASN A 3 -8.98 -31.49 -18.49
N ARG A 4 -8.63 -31.83 -19.74
CA ARG A 4 -9.18 -31.17 -20.94
C ARG A 4 -10.27 -32.07 -21.54
N LYS A 5 -11.53 -31.70 -21.35
CA LYS A 5 -12.68 -32.40 -21.95
C LYS A 5 -12.60 -32.27 -23.47
N ILE A 6 -12.64 -33.41 -24.18
CA ILE A 6 -12.58 -33.46 -25.65
C ILE A 6 -13.91 -32.98 -26.23
N ASN A 7 -13.84 -32.07 -27.20
CA ASN A 7 -14.98 -31.58 -27.95
C ASN A 7 -15.28 -32.56 -29.09
N ARG A 8 -16.43 -33.24 -29.00
CA ARG A 8 -16.87 -34.24 -29.98
C ARG A 8 -17.52 -33.64 -31.23
N ASN A 9 -17.89 -32.36 -31.22
CA ASN A 9 -18.66 -31.73 -32.31
C ASN A 9 -17.79 -30.96 -33.32
N HIS A 10 -16.65 -30.40 -32.89
CA HIS A 10 -15.83 -29.51 -33.74
C HIS A 10 -14.33 -29.88 -33.76
N GLY A 11 -13.97 -31.06 -33.24
CA GLY A 11 -12.57 -31.45 -33.04
C GLY A 11 -11.88 -30.63 -31.94
N GLY A 12 -10.87 -31.22 -31.29
CA GLY A 12 -10.08 -30.55 -30.25
C GLY A 12 -10.66 -30.61 -28.83
N HIS A 13 -10.25 -29.70 -27.96
CA HIS A 13 -10.65 -29.64 -26.55
C HIS A 13 -11.54 -28.42 -26.28
N TYR A 14 -12.49 -28.54 -25.35
CA TYR A 14 -13.25 -27.38 -24.87
C TYR A 14 -12.30 -26.33 -24.24
N LYS A 15 -12.49 -25.05 -24.57
CA LYS A 15 -11.82 -23.93 -23.87
C LYS A 15 -12.26 -23.98 -22.41
N VAL A 16 -11.30 -23.98 -21.49
CA VAL A 16 -11.59 -23.88 -20.05
C VAL A 16 -11.99 -22.43 -19.77
N ILE A 17 -13.18 -22.23 -19.20
CA ILE A 17 -13.69 -20.92 -18.82
C ILE A 17 -13.77 -20.88 -17.30
N TYR A 18 -13.23 -19.82 -16.71
CA TYR A 18 -13.24 -19.59 -15.27
C TYR A 18 -14.31 -18.59 -14.89
N TYR A 19 -14.90 -18.79 -13.71
CA TYR A 19 -15.98 -17.97 -13.19
C TYR A 19 -15.76 -17.63 -11.71
N TYR A 20 -16.06 -16.39 -11.35
CA TYR A 20 -16.23 -15.98 -9.96
C TYR A 20 -17.63 -16.35 -9.48
N SER A 21 -17.72 -16.82 -8.25
CA SER A 21 -18.97 -17.19 -7.58
C SER A 21 -18.91 -16.79 -6.12
N CYS A 22 -20.08 -16.48 -5.54
CA CYS A 22 -20.16 -16.26 -4.11
C CYS A 22 -19.78 -17.54 -3.36
N ARG A 23 -18.79 -17.42 -2.47
CA ARG A 23 -18.32 -18.52 -1.62
C ARG A 23 -19.46 -19.16 -0.83
N TYR A 24 -20.30 -18.32 -0.20
CA TYR A 24 -21.44 -18.72 0.62
C TYR A 24 -22.62 -19.33 -0.15
N HIS A 25 -22.58 -19.34 -1.49
CA HIS A 25 -23.57 -20.03 -2.31
C HIS A 25 -23.22 -21.49 -2.60
N ARG A 26 -21.94 -21.87 -2.46
CA ARG A 26 -21.44 -23.21 -2.80
C ARG A 26 -21.94 -24.24 -1.78
N LYS A 27 -22.46 -25.35 -2.30
CA LYS A 27 -22.99 -26.45 -1.47
C LYS A 27 -21.94 -27.06 -0.53
N ALA A 28 -20.67 -27.07 -0.96
CA ALA A 28 -19.56 -27.67 -0.20
C ALA A 28 -19.21 -26.95 1.11
N GLU A 29 -19.63 -25.70 1.30
CA GLU A 29 -19.27 -24.88 2.48
C GLU A 29 -20.48 -24.53 3.38
N GLY A 30 -21.62 -25.21 3.18
CA GLY A 30 -22.87 -24.86 3.87
C GLY A 30 -23.51 -23.62 3.23
N ARG A 31 -24.47 -23.84 2.34
CA ARG A 31 -25.12 -22.76 1.59
C ARG A 31 -25.88 -21.84 2.55
N THR A 32 -25.39 -20.61 2.70
CA THR A 32 -25.98 -19.55 3.52
C THR A 32 -26.44 -18.35 2.69
N CYS A 33 -25.99 -18.26 1.43
CA CYS A 33 -26.35 -17.20 0.50
C CYS A 33 -27.20 -17.73 -0.68
N SER A 34 -28.31 -17.06 -0.95
CA SER A 34 -29.20 -17.35 -2.10
C SER A 34 -28.65 -16.86 -3.44
N PHE A 35 -27.58 -16.06 -3.43
CA PHE A 35 -26.99 -15.45 -4.61
C PHE A 35 -26.33 -16.48 -5.55
N ARG A 36 -27.01 -16.83 -6.64
CA ARG A 36 -26.61 -17.90 -7.57
C ARG A 36 -25.75 -17.44 -8.76
N HIS A 37 -25.61 -16.14 -8.97
CA HIS A 37 -24.96 -15.62 -10.17
C HIS A 37 -23.45 -15.92 -10.19
N THR A 38 -22.94 -16.13 -11.39
CA THR A 38 -21.53 -16.42 -11.67
C THR A 38 -21.01 -15.41 -12.69
N TYR A 39 -19.87 -14.80 -12.42
CA TYR A 39 -19.26 -13.81 -13.31
C TYR A 39 -18.13 -14.43 -14.09
N ASN A 40 -18.07 -14.20 -15.40
CA ASN A 40 -16.94 -14.64 -16.21
C ASN A 40 -15.67 -13.92 -15.77
N GLN A 41 -14.61 -14.69 -15.47
CA GLN A 41 -13.35 -14.13 -14.97
C GLN A 41 -12.71 -13.17 -15.97
N GLU A 42 -12.61 -13.55 -17.26
CA GLU A 42 -11.98 -12.72 -18.29
C GLU A 42 -12.71 -11.38 -18.44
N LYS A 43 -14.04 -11.37 -18.37
CA LYS A 43 -14.85 -10.14 -18.43
C LYS A 43 -14.65 -9.24 -17.20
N LEU A 44 -14.70 -9.83 -16.00
CA LEU A 44 -14.60 -9.06 -14.75
C LEU A 44 -13.19 -8.49 -14.57
N ASP A 45 -12.16 -9.32 -14.80
CA ASP A 45 -10.77 -8.90 -14.74
C ASP A 45 -10.51 -7.78 -15.75
N GLY A 46 -10.98 -7.93 -17.00
CA GLY A 46 -10.84 -6.89 -18.02
C GLY A 46 -11.45 -5.55 -17.62
N ALA A 47 -12.66 -5.56 -17.06
CA ALA A 47 -13.34 -4.34 -16.61
C ALA A 47 -12.59 -3.66 -15.44
N VAL A 48 -12.05 -4.44 -14.50
CA VAL A 48 -11.28 -3.90 -13.37
C VAL A 48 -9.98 -3.26 -13.88
N LEU A 49 -9.29 -3.92 -14.82
CA LEU A 49 -8.03 -3.43 -15.36
C LEU A 49 -8.18 -2.15 -16.18
N GLU A 50 -9.28 -2.02 -16.93
CA GLU A 50 -9.59 -0.77 -17.65
C GLU A 50 -9.69 0.42 -16.70
N ILE A 51 -10.36 0.24 -15.55
CA ILE A 51 -10.50 1.28 -14.54
C ILE A 51 -9.17 1.60 -13.88
N ILE A 52 -8.38 0.58 -13.50
CA ILE A 52 -7.04 0.80 -12.91
C ILE A 52 -6.16 1.57 -13.90
N GLY A 53 -6.16 1.18 -15.19
CA GLY A 53 -5.43 1.88 -16.25
C GLY A 53 -5.77 3.37 -16.28
N GLN A 54 -7.06 3.71 -16.35
CA GLN A 54 -7.53 5.10 -16.35
C GLN A 54 -7.07 5.90 -15.11
N ILE A 55 -7.11 5.29 -13.93
CA ILE A 55 -6.71 5.95 -12.67
C ILE A 55 -5.20 6.20 -12.66
N THR A 56 -4.39 5.20 -13.05
CA THR A 56 -2.92 5.31 -13.05
C THR A 56 -2.38 6.34 -14.07
N SER A 57 -3.15 6.62 -15.13
CA SER A 57 -2.85 7.70 -16.08
C SER A 57 -3.09 9.11 -15.52
N THR A 58 -3.84 9.26 -14.43
CA THR A 58 -4.24 10.57 -13.89
C THR A 58 -3.13 11.16 -13.02
N LYS A 59 -2.77 12.44 -13.25
CA LYS A 59 -1.63 13.11 -12.59
C LYS A 59 -1.81 13.23 -11.07
N GLU A 60 -3.02 13.56 -10.64
CA GLU A 60 -3.40 13.76 -9.24
C GLU A 60 -3.29 12.45 -8.45
N PHE A 61 -3.66 11.32 -9.08
CA PHE A 61 -3.44 10.00 -8.50
C PHE A 61 -1.95 9.70 -8.34
N ARG A 62 -1.11 10.05 -9.33
CA ARG A 62 0.35 9.86 -9.21
C ARG A 62 0.93 10.68 -8.06
N GLU A 63 0.50 11.93 -7.89
CA GLU A 63 0.93 12.79 -6.80
C GLU A 63 0.46 12.28 -5.44
N ALA A 64 -0.80 11.86 -5.33
CA ALA A 64 -1.35 11.30 -4.10
C ALA A 64 -0.74 9.94 -3.75
N PHE A 65 -0.47 9.10 -4.74
CA PHE A 65 0.22 7.83 -4.56
C PHE A 65 1.68 8.06 -4.14
N ALA A 66 2.39 8.98 -4.79
CA ALA A 66 3.74 9.37 -4.39
C ALA A 66 3.78 9.98 -3.00
N LYS A 67 2.73 10.68 -2.55
CA LYS A 67 2.62 11.22 -1.19
C LYS A 67 2.25 10.15 -0.15
N ALA A 68 1.39 9.20 -0.52
CA ALA A 68 0.98 8.08 0.33
C ALA A 68 2.12 7.07 0.53
N VAL A 69 2.86 6.76 -0.54
CA VAL A 69 4.03 5.88 -0.51
C VAL A 69 5.26 6.62 0.00
N GLY A 70 5.49 7.84 -0.48
CA GLY A 70 6.60 8.71 -0.10
C GLY A 70 6.27 9.63 1.07
N SER A 71 5.59 9.15 2.11
CA SER A 71 5.43 9.90 3.36
C SER A 71 6.79 10.07 4.07
N LYS A 72 7.60 10.99 3.52
CA LYS A 72 8.88 11.52 3.99
C LYS A 72 8.82 12.05 5.42
N LYS A 73 7.64 12.37 5.95
CA LYS A 73 7.46 12.88 7.31
C LYS A 73 8.11 11.97 8.37
N GLY A 74 8.02 10.65 8.21
CA GLY A 74 8.62 9.73 9.19
C GLY A 74 10.15 9.66 9.14
N VAL A 75 10.78 9.95 8.00
CA VAL A 75 12.25 9.84 7.85
C VAL A 75 12.94 11.06 8.46
N ASP A 76 12.48 12.26 8.12
CA ASP A 76 13.06 13.51 8.62
C ASP A 76 12.89 13.63 10.16
N GLU A 77 11.75 13.18 10.69
CA GLU A 77 11.50 13.11 12.14
C GLU A 77 12.45 12.13 12.85
N ILE A 78 12.64 10.92 12.30
CA ILE A 78 13.57 9.93 12.86
C ILE A 78 15.02 10.41 12.77
N GLU A 79 15.40 11.13 11.72
CA GLU A 79 16.74 11.72 11.59
C GLU A 79 16.98 12.84 12.62
N ALA A 80 15.98 13.68 12.87
CA ALA A 80 16.04 14.70 13.91
C ALA A 80 16.14 14.08 15.32
N GLU A 81 15.34 13.05 15.60
CA GLU A 81 15.43 12.27 16.84
C GLU A 81 16.82 11.63 17.00
N LEU A 82 17.35 10.97 15.97
CA LEU A 82 18.70 10.38 15.98
C LEU A 82 19.80 11.43 16.26
N LYS A 83 19.67 12.64 15.71
CA LYS A 83 20.61 13.73 16.00
C LYS A 83 20.56 14.13 17.47
N SER A 84 19.37 14.22 18.06
CA SER A 84 19.20 14.55 19.48
C SER A 84 19.73 13.45 20.41
N LEU A 85 19.49 12.18 20.07
CA LEU A 85 19.98 11.02 20.83
C LEU A 85 21.50 10.94 20.79
N ARG A 86 22.13 11.16 19.64
CA ARG A 86 23.60 11.21 19.52
C ARG A 86 24.22 12.32 20.38
N LYS A 87 23.57 13.49 20.44
CA LYS A 87 24.02 14.59 21.29
C LYS A 87 23.93 14.20 22.78
N SER A 88 22.86 13.52 23.16
CA SER A 88 22.65 13.06 24.54
C SER A 88 23.69 11.98 24.92
N LEU A 89 23.97 11.04 24.01
CA LEU A 89 25.00 10.01 24.19
C LEU A 89 26.38 10.66 24.40
N HIS A 90 26.75 11.63 23.56
CA HIS A 90 28.02 12.33 23.69
C HIS A 90 28.17 13.06 25.03
N ASN A 91 27.08 13.64 25.54
CA ASN A 91 27.09 14.30 26.85
C ASN A 91 27.32 13.29 27.99
N GLU A 92 26.67 12.13 27.95
CA GLU A 92 26.86 11.07 28.96
C GLU A 92 28.27 10.46 28.88
N GLU A 93 28.82 10.27 27.68
CA GLU A 93 30.22 9.83 27.49
C GLU A 93 31.21 10.84 28.10
N HIS A 94 30.96 12.13 27.93
CA HIS A 94 31.78 13.18 28.54
C HIS A 94 31.62 13.24 30.06
N LYS A 95 30.41 13.02 30.58
CA LYS A 95 30.15 12.91 32.02
C LYS A 95 30.89 11.72 32.63
N LYS A 96 30.90 10.57 31.94
CA LYS A 96 31.66 9.38 32.33
C LYS A 96 33.16 9.70 32.46
N TYR A 97 33.72 10.43 31.50
CA TYR A 97 35.13 10.82 31.54
C TYR A 97 35.44 11.70 32.76
N LYS A 98 34.59 12.69 33.04
CA LYS A 98 34.72 13.56 34.23
C LYS A 98 34.63 12.80 35.54
N LEU A 99 33.68 11.87 35.67
CA LEU A 99 33.55 11.05 36.87
C LEU A 99 34.78 10.15 37.08
N GLY A 100 35.44 9.71 36.00
CA GLY A 100 36.72 9.00 36.09
C GLY A 100 37.85 9.90 36.59
N GLU A 101 37.91 11.14 36.10
CA GLU A 101 38.88 12.15 36.58
C GLU A 101 38.64 12.49 38.06
N ASP A 102 37.38 12.65 38.47
CA ASP A 102 37.00 12.85 39.88
C ASP A 102 37.42 11.67 40.76
N LEU A 103 37.30 10.43 40.25
CA LEU A 103 37.74 9.21 40.93
C LEU A 103 39.26 9.16 41.10
N ASP A 104 40.01 9.55 40.06
CA ASP A 104 41.48 9.61 40.07
C ASP A 104 42.01 10.69 41.03
N HIS A 105 41.19 11.71 41.34
CA HIS A 105 41.54 12.82 42.24
C HIS A 105 41.11 12.63 43.70
N LEU A 106 40.48 11.51 44.06
CA LEU A 106 40.11 11.23 45.44
C LEU A 106 41.32 11.11 46.36
N ASP A 107 41.25 11.76 47.53
CA ASP A 107 42.26 11.64 48.57
C ASP A 107 41.99 10.41 49.45
N VAL A 108 42.83 9.39 49.30
CA VAL A 108 42.77 8.11 50.05
C VAL A 108 42.98 8.30 51.55
N LEU A 109 43.57 9.41 51.98
CA LEU A 109 43.81 9.70 53.40
C LEU A 109 42.70 10.51 54.07
N SER A 110 41.66 10.90 53.32
CA SER A 110 40.53 11.64 53.87
C SER A 110 39.58 10.75 54.68
N ASP A 111 39.00 11.29 55.75
CA ASP A 111 38.06 10.58 56.61
C ASP A 111 36.74 10.23 55.88
N ASP A 112 36.38 10.99 54.85
CA ASP A 112 35.16 10.81 54.04
C ASP A 112 35.38 9.98 52.76
N TYR A 113 36.59 9.44 52.56
CA TYR A 113 37.01 8.74 51.32
C TYR A 113 36.02 7.67 50.87
N GLU A 114 35.60 6.78 51.78
CA GLU A 114 34.68 5.68 51.44
C GLU A 114 33.34 6.21 50.92
N THR A 115 32.81 7.28 51.54
CA THR A 115 31.52 7.86 51.15
C THR A 115 31.61 8.56 49.78
N GLU A 116 32.70 9.28 49.53
CA GLU A 116 32.93 9.93 48.23
C GLU A 116 33.18 8.92 47.11
N TYR A 117 33.96 7.87 47.39
CA TYR A 117 34.22 6.78 46.46
C TYR A 117 32.94 6.04 46.07
N GLU A 118 32.11 5.66 47.05
CA GLU A 118 30.82 5.03 46.80
C GLU A 118 29.88 5.94 46.00
N GLY A 119 29.84 7.24 46.34
CA GLY A 119 29.03 8.23 45.64
C GLY A 119 29.43 8.42 44.18
N ILE A 120 30.73 8.46 43.88
CA ILE A 120 31.24 8.58 42.50
C ILE A 120 31.00 7.27 41.74
N THR A 121 31.25 6.11 42.35
CA THR A 121 31.03 4.80 41.74
C THR A 121 29.56 4.59 41.37
N ALA A 122 28.62 4.93 42.26
CA ALA A 122 27.19 4.85 41.96
C ALA A 122 26.78 5.73 40.77
N ARG A 123 27.34 6.94 40.66
CA ARG A 123 27.11 7.85 39.53
C ARG A 123 27.73 7.33 38.23
N ILE A 124 28.86 6.63 38.30
CA ILE A 124 29.49 5.96 37.16
C ILE A 124 28.55 4.86 36.65
N ASP A 125 28.03 4.01 37.53
CA ASP A 125 27.10 2.94 37.18
C ASP A 125 25.83 3.48 36.52
N GLU A 126 25.20 4.50 37.10
CA GLU A 126 24.04 5.19 36.50
C GLU A 126 24.35 5.76 35.10
N THR A 127 25.56 6.30 34.92
CA THR A 127 26.00 6.87 33.63
C THR A 127 26.20 5.76 32.59
N TYR A 128 26.72 4.59 32.99
CA TYR A 128 26.85 3.43 32.10
C TYR A 128 25.48 2.87 31.69
N ASP A 129 24.53 2.76 32.62
CA ASP A 129 23.15 2.35 32.32
C ASP A 129 22.52 3.32 31.30
N ARG A 130 22.73 4.63 31.49
CA ARG A 130 22.19 5.64 30.59
C ARG A 130 22.80 5.58 29.19
N ILE A 131 24.10 5.35 29.10
CA ILE A 131 24.80 5.14 27.82
C ILE A 131 24.22 3.92 27.10
N TYR A 132 24.01 2.82 27.82
CA TYR A 132 23.46 1.59 27.27
C TYR A 132 22.03 1.80 26.71
N GLU A 133 21.15 2.45 27.47
CA GLU A 133 19.80 2.80 27.01
C GLU A 133 19.81 3.66 25.74
N LEU A 134 20.69 4.68 25.69
CA LEU A 134 20.79 5.57 24.56
C LEU A 134 21.32 4.85 23.31
N GLN A 135 22.28 3.94 23.46
CA GLN A 135 22.78 3.11 22.38
C GLN A 135 21.69 2.19 21.82
N GLU A 136 20.94 1.51 22.69
CA GLU A 136 19.84 0.63 22.27
C GLU A 136 18.75 1.41 21.52
N GLN A 137 18.41 2.62 21.98
CA GLN A 137 17.47 3.50 21.28
C GLN A 137 18.00 3.96 19.92
N ILE A 138 19.28 4.30 19.82
CA ILE A 138 19.91 4.69 18.55
C ILE A 138 19.87 3.53 17.55
N ASP A 139 20.15 2.30 17.99
CA ASP A 139 20.18 1.14 17.11
C ASP A 139 18.78 0.75 16.63
N LYS A 140 17.78 0.71 17.51
CA LYS A 140 16.37 0.51 17.13
C LYS A 140 15.90 1.57 16.11
N LYS A 141 16.29 2.83 16.29
CA LYS A 141 15.92 3.92 15.37
C LYS A 141 16.68 3.83 14.06
N ARG A 142 17.94 3.39 14.06
CA ARG A 142 18.72 3.12 12.84
C ARG A 142 18.13 1.99 12.02
N GLU A 143 17.77 0.87 12.65
CA GLU A 143 17.11 -0.25 11.97
C GLU A 143 15.78 0.17 11.33
N ARG A 144 14.99 0.96 12.06
CA ARG A 144 13.77 1.54 11.51
C ARG A 144 14.05 2.49 10.33
N LEU A 145 15.11 3.30 10.43
CA LEU A 145 15.52 4.22 9.36
C LEU A 145 15.99 3.47 8.11
N THR A 146 16.79 2.40 8.24
CA THR A 146 17.20 1.57 7.11
C THR A 146 16.02 0.82 6.50
N ALA A 147 15.12 0.27 7.31
CA ALA A 147 13.88 -0.36 6.80
C ALA A 147 13.02 0.64 6.01
N LEU A 148 12.90 1.89 6.50
CA LEU A 148 12.18 2.95 5.80
C LEU A 148 12.93 3.40 4.54
N ARG A 149 14.25 3.61 4.58
CA ARG A 149 15.05 4.05 3.42
C ARG A 149 15.06 3.02 2.30
N ASN A 150 15.21 1.74 2.63
CA ASN A 150 15.06 0.64 1.67
C ASN A 150 13.63 0.59 1.07
N GLY A 151 12.63 1.08 1.80
CA GLY A 151 11.28 1.31 1.28
C GLY A 151 11.11 2.62 0.50
N VAL A 152 11.96 3.64 0.70
CA VAL A 152 11.87 5.00 0.15
C VAL A 152 12.63 5.17 -1.17
N ASP A 153 13.63 4.33 -1.49
CA ASP A 153 14.17 4.18 -2.86
C ASP A 153 13.09 3.84 -3.91
N SER A 154 11.89 3.52 -3.42
CA SER A 154 10.69 3.37 -4.20
C SER A 154 10.15 4.67 -4.78
N THR A 155 10.42 5.91 -4.36
CA THR A 155 9.65 7.05 -4.92
C THR A 155 9.92 7.34 -6.40
N ASP A 156 11.17 7.30 -6.84
CA ASP A 156 11.51 7.47 -8.27
C ASP A 156 11.23 6.20 -9.07
N ASN A 157 11.42 5.02 -8.45
CA ASN A 157 10.99 3.75 -9.01
C ASN A 157 9.46 3.67 -9.13
N VAL A 158 8.69 4.24 -8.20
CA VAL A 158 7.23 4.29 -8.18
C VAL A 158 6.75 5.21 -9.28
N ARG A 159 7.38 6.37 -9.47
CA ARG A 159 7.10 7.23 -10.62
C ARG A 159 7.38 6.50 -11.93
N LEU A 160 8.53 5.84 -12.04
CA LEU A 160 8.89 5.03 -13.21
C LEU A 160 7.93 3.85 -13.45
N ILE A 161 7.46 3.21 -12.37
CA ILE A 161 6.47 2.12 -12.38
C ILE A 161 5.10 2.65 -12.82
N LEU A 162 4.66 3.80 -12.30
CA LEU A 162 3.39 4.43 -12.69
C LEU A 162 3.43 4.95 -14.13
N ASP A 163 4.57 5.46 -14.59
CA ASP A 163 4.77 5.91 -15.97
C ASP A 163 4.73 4.74 -16.96
N ASN A 164 5.19 3.56 -16.54
CA ASN A 164 5.21 2.35 -17.35
C ASN A 164 4.16 1.32 -16.93
N PHE A 165 3.12 1.73 -16.18
CA PHE A 165 2.19 0.81 -15.54
C PHE A 165 1.53 -0.14 -16.54
N ASP A 166 1.06 0.39 -17.67
CA ASP A 166 0.45 -0.42 -18.73
C ASP A 166 1.39 -1.48 -19.31
N ARG A 167 2.68 -1.16 -19.42
CA ARG A 167 3.70 -2.09 -19.94
C ARG A 167 4.07 -3.12 -18.88
N LEU A 168 4.31 -2.68 -17.65
CA LEU A 168 4.66 -3.52 -16.51
C LEU A 168 3.55 -4.51 -16.19
N PHE A 169 2.30 -4.04 -16.17
CA PHE A 169 1.16 -4.90 -15.89
C PHE A 169 1.01 -6.01 -16.92
N ARG A 170 1.28 -5.72 -18.21
CA ARG A 170 1.26 -6.73 -19.28
C ARG A 170 2.42 -7.73 -19.18
N SER A 171 3.60 -7.31 -18.74
CA SER A 171 4.76 -8.20 -18.57
C SER A 171 4.73 -9.01 -17.26
N MET A 172 3.99 -8.57 -16.24
CA MET A 172 3.84 -9.29 -14.96
C MET A 172 3.17 -10.65 -15.13
N THR A 173 3.58 -11.60 -14.29
CA THR A 173 2.94 -12.90 -14.09
C THR A 173 1.58 -12.78 -13.39
N TYR A 174 0.79 -13.85 -13.41
CA TYR A 174 -0.52 -13.87 -12.74
C TYR A 174 -0.41 -13.63 -11.22
N GLU A 175 0.66 -14.10 -10.59
CA GLU A 175 0.89 -13.95 -9.15
C GLU A 175 1.23 -12.51 -8.79
N GLU A 176 2.14 -11.88 -9.55
CA GLU A 176 2.52 -10.48 -9.37
C GLU A 176 1.33 -9.53 -9.58
N ARG A 177 0.51 -9.77 -10.62
CA ARG A 177 -0.71 -9.00 -10.84
C ARG A 177 -1.68 -9.11 -9.67
N ARG A 178 -1.80 -10.30 -9.07
CA ARG A 178 -2.67 -10.54 -7.91
C ARG A 178 -2.17 -9.80 -6.68
N GLU A 179 -0.87 -9.88 -6.39
CA GLU A 179 -0.26 -9.14 -5.28
C GLU A 179 -0.43 -7.64 -5.46
N MET A 180 -0.15 -7.15 -6.66
CA MET A 180 -0.34 -5.74 -6.99
C MET A 180 -1.80 -5.32 -6.74
N CYS A 181 -2.79 -6.02 -7.32
CA CYS A 181 -4.21 -5.72 -7.07
C CYS A 181 -4.60 -5.75 -5.58
N ARG A 182 -4.00 -6.63 -4.76
CA ARG A 182 -4.24 -6.66 -3.31
C ARG A 182 -3.71 -5.42 -2.59
N LEU A 183 -2.65 -4.81 -3.09
CA LEU A 183 -2.08 -3.59 -2.51
C LEU A 183 -2.95 -2.36 -2.83
N PHE A 184 -3.52 -2.31 -4.04
CA PHE A 184 -4.33 -1.17 -4.48
C PHE A 184 -5.80 -1.26 -4.06
N ILE A 185 -6.40 -2.44 -4.18
CA ILE A 185 -7.84 -2.64 -4.07
C ILE A 185 -8.18 -3.23 -2.70
N GLN A 186 -9.09 -2.57 -2.00
CA GLN A 186 -9.67 -3.07 -0.76
C GLN A 186 -10.84 -4.02 -1.05
N ARG A 187 -11.77 -3.60 -1.92
CA ARG A 187 -12.96 -4.38 -2.24
C ARG A 187 -13.48 -4.03 -3.63
N ILE A 188 -14.05 -5.03 -4.31
CA ILE A 188 -14.76 -4.86 -5.57
C ILE A 188 -16.19 -5.31 -5.33
N ASP A 189 -17.14 -4.40 -5.56
CA ASP A 189 -18.56 -4.70 -5.49
C ASP A 189 -19.10 -4.79 -6.93
N VAL A 190 -19.83 -5.86 -7.21
CA VAL A 190 -20.42 -6.18 -8.52
C VAL A 190 -21.94 -6.05 -8.47
N PHE A 191 -22.55 -5.77 -9.62
CA PHE A 191 -24.01 -5.81 -9.75
C PHE A 191 -24.50 -7.26 -9.75
N PRO A 192 -25.65 -7.55 -9.10
CA PRO A 192 -26.23 -8.89 -9.07
C PRO A 192 -26.49 -9.50 -10.46
N GLU A 193 -26.82 -8.64 -11.43
CA GLU A 193 -27.14 -8.97 -12.81
C GLU A 193 -26.36 -8.05 -13.76
N GLU A 194 -25.97 -8.55 -14.94
CA GLU A 194 -25.38 -7.70 -15.99
C GLU A 194 -26.41 -6.62 -16.35
N GLN A 195 -26.02 -5.34 -16.22
CA GLN A 195 -26.89 -4.22 -16.64
C GLN A 195 -27.09 -4.23 -18.16
N GLU A 196 -28.17 -3.62 -18.66
CA GLU A 196 -28.45 -3.50 -20.11
C GLU A 196 -27.27 -2.92 -20.91
N ASP A 197 -26.45 -2.07 -20.28
CA ASP A 197 -25.24 -1.49 -20.85
C ASP A 197 -23.99 -2.41 -20.79
N GLY A 198 -24.14 -3.68 -20.41
CA GLY A 198 -23.04 -4.65 -20.22
C GLY A 198 -22.19 -4.41 -18.97
N ARG A 199 -22.65 -3.57 -18.03
CA ARG A 199 -21.90 -3.22 -16.82
C ARG A 199 -22.06 -4.28 -15.72
N ILE A 200 -20.91 -4.79 -15.26
CA ILE A 200 -20.81 -5.81 -14.20
C ILE A 200 -20.32 -5.20 -12.88
N LEU A 201 -19.44 -4.21 -12.95
CA LEU A 201 -18.87 -3.55 -11.77
C LEU A 201 -19.81 -2.48 -11.23
N ARG A 202 -20.08 -2.52 -9.91
CA ARG A 202 -20.87 -1.51 -9.20
C ARG A 202 -19.96 -0.43 -8.61
N GLN A 203 -18.95 -0.85 -7.85
CA GLN A 203 -17.95 0.06 -7.31
C GLN A 203 -16.64 -0.66 -6.98
N ILE A 204 -15.53 0.07 -7.00
CA ILE A 204 -14.23 -0.38 -6.50
C ILE A 204 -13.83 0.51 -5.34
N VAL A 205 -13.50 -0.10 -4.21
CA VAL A 205 -12.96 0.56 -3.01
C VAL A 205 -11.45 0.37 -3.02
N PHE A 206 -10.72 1.48 -3.02
CA PHE A 206 -9.26 1.50 -3.03
C PHE A 206 -8.72 1.68 -1.61
N LYS A 207 -7.56 1.08 -1.34
CA LYS A 207 -6.84 1.27 -0.08
C LYS A 207 -6.19 2.65 0.01
N ILE A 208 -5.92 3.26 -1.14
CA ILE A 208 -5.28 4.56 -1.31
C ILE A 208 -6.32 5.53 -1.90
N PRO A 209 -6.32 6.82 -1.52
CA PRO A 209 -7.21 7.80 -2.13
C PRO A 209 -7.04 7.85 -3.66
N VAL A 210 -8.15 7.85 -4.38
CA VAL A 210 -8.18 7.94 -5.85
C VAL A 210 -8.95 9.19 -6.28
N TYR A 211 -8.47 9.85 -7.33
CA TYR A 211 -9.12 11.02 -7.92
C TYR A 211 -9.73 10.57 -9.25
N TYR A 212 -11.06 10.61 -9.37
CA TYR A 212 -11.78 10.10 -10.54
C TYR A 212 -13.03 10.95 -10.84
N ASN A 213 -13.19 11.36 -12.10
CA ASN A 213 -14.27 12.20 -12.63
C ASN A 213 -14.40 13.64 -12.07
N LEU A 214 -15.02 14.52 -12.87
CA LEU A 214 -15.36 15.90 -12.52
C LEU A 214 -16.73 15.94 -11.81
N PRO A 215 -16.89 16.68 -10.69
CA PRO A 215 -15.91 17.54 -10.03
C PRO A 215 -14.98 16.71 -9.12
N MET A 216 -13.69 16.98 -9.23
CA MET A 216 -12.60 16.33 -8.48
C MET A 216 -12.91 16.26 -6.98
N ARG A 217 -13.29 15.07 -6.50
CA ARG A 217 -13.42 14.74 -5.08
C ARG A 217 -12.39 13.68 -4.73
N GLU A 218 -11.71 13.85 -3.60
CA GLU A 218 -10.90 12.79 -3.00
C GLU A 218 -11.85 11.68 -2.55
N GLU A 219 -11.88 10.56 -3.27
CA GLU A 219 -12.77 9.45 -2.97
C GLU A 219 -11.95 8.18 -2.80
N ARG A 220 -12.31 7.35 -1.81
CA ARG A 220 -11.77 5.99 -1.70
C ARG A 220 -12.59 4.98 -2.49
N THR A 221 -13.68 5.41 -3.12
CA THR A 221 -14.64 4.53 -3.77
C THR A 221 -15.03 5.13 -5.11
N ILE A 222 -14.82 4.39 -6.20
CA ILE A 222 -15.29 4.78 -7.52
C ILE A 222 -16.59 4.03 -7.79
N ARG A 223 -17.69 4.77 -7.98
CA ARG A 223 -18.99 4.23 -8.38
C ARG A 223 -19.19 4.32 -9.88
N MET A 224 -19.63 3.23 -10.49
CA MET A 224 -19.87 3.19 -11.93
C MET A 224 -21.19 3.88 -12.28
N MET A 225 -21.12 5.12 -12.79
CA MET A 225 -22.29 5.88 -13.27
C MET A 225 -22.74 5.42 -14.67
N ARG A 226 -24.02 5.66 -15.02
CA ARG A 226 -24.53 5.37 -16.37
C ARG A 226 -23.80 6.25 -17.39
N LYS A 227 -23.16 5.65 -18.40
CA LYS A 227 -22.72 6.39 -19.59
C LYS A 227 -23.99 7.01 -20.19
N HIS A 228 -24.18 8.32 -20.04
CA HIS A 228 -25.31 8.98 -20.68
C HIS A 228 -25.15 8.76 -22.19
N GLY A 229 -26.18 8.15 -22.78
CA GLY A 229 -26.18 7.67 -24.15
C GLY A 229 -25.80 8.78 -25.12
N ARG A 230 -24.82 8.49 -25.98
CA ARG A 230 -24.55 9.26 -27.17
C ARG A 230 -25.75 9.00 -28.11
N LEU A 231 -26.75 9.87 -28.08
CA LEU A 231 -27.86 9.85 -29.03
C LEU A 231 -27.32 10.15 -30.43
N HIS A 232 -27.03 9.11 -31.20
CA HIS A 232 -27.09 9.20 -32.65
C HIS A 232 -28.56 9.13 -33.08
N GLY A 233 -29.17 10.31 -33.24
CA GLY A 233 -30.39 10.46 -34.04
C GLY A 233 -30.00 10.86 -35.46
N ARG A 234 -29.82 9.86 -36.33
CA ARG A 234 -30.02 10.06 -37.78
C ARG A 234 -31.53 10.27 -37.97
N ASN A 235 -31.94 11.45 -38.42
CA ASN A 235 -33.24 11.60 -39.07
C ASN A 235 -32.97 12.08 -40.50
N GLY A 236 -32.85 11.11 -41.40
CA GLY A 236 -33.24 11.31 -42.78
C GLY A 236 -34.70 10.85 -42.93
N SER A 237 -35.40 11.50 -43.86
CA SER A 237 -36.64 11.06 -44.50
C SER A 237 -37.95 11.44 -43.80
N GLU A 238 -38.41 12.67 -44.05
CA GLU A 238 -39.85 12.99 -44.04
C GLU A 238 -40.52 12.37 -45.28
N PRO A 239 -41.64 11.63 -45.13
CA PRO A 239 -42.59 11.42 -46.21
C PRO A 239 -43.63 12.56 -46.20
N GLY A 240 -43.89 13.13 -47.37
CA GLY A 240 -44.72 14.32 -47.53
C GLY A 240 -46.20 14.17 -47.16
N ARG A 241 -46.88 15.33 -47.11
CA ARG A 241 -48.30 15.49 -47.43
C ARG A 241 -48.62 16.96 -47.73
N ASP A 242 -49.18 17.14 -48.92
CA ASP A 242 -50.35 17.95 -49.31
C ASP A 242 -50.47 19.42 -48.87
N GLY A 243 -50.51 20.29 -49.88
CA GLY A 243 -50.86 21.71 -49.83
C GLY A 243 -50.48 22.42 -51.13
#